data_AF-A0A254NST5-F1
#
_entry.id   AF-A0A254NST5-F1
#
_cell.length_a   1.000
_cell.length_b   1.000
_cell.length_c   1.000
_cell.angle_alpha   90.00
_cell.angle_beta   90.00
_cell.angle_gamma   90.00
#
_symmetry.space_group_name_H-M   'P 1'
#
loop_
_entity.id
_entity.type
_entity.pdbx_description
1 polymer ?
#
loop_
_entity_poly.entity_id
_entity_poly.type
_entity_poly.pdbx_seq_one_letter_code
_entity_poly.pdbx_strand_id
1 'polypeptide(L)' 'MKSHGADAEGYCLSLNPEIDGQTLPLSEALQQAVGYGMPSIIICGKGLAYFESEQEAGPPKRFVLKRDQPSRLKEDL' A
#
# COMPACT_ATOMS: atom_id res chain seq x y z
N MET A 1 9.94 2.99 1.55
CA MET A 1 8.83 3.99 1.49
C MET A 1 9.23 5.39 1.94
N LYS A 2 10.06 5.57 2.99
CA LYS A 2 10.49 6.90 3.46
C LYS A 2 11.08 7.82 2.37
N SER A 3 11.92 7.30 1.49
CA SER A 3 12.50 8.04 0.34
C SER A 3 11.47 8.48 -0.71
N HIS A 4 10.23 8.01 -0.63
CA HIS A 4 9.12 8.41 -1.49
C HIS A 4 8.17 9.41 -0.84
N GLY A 5 8.49 9.89 0.38
CA GLY A 5 7.63 10.82 1.12
C GLY A 5 6.40 10.15 1.74
N ALA A 6 6.52 8.87 2.10
CA ALA A 6 5.44 8.16 2.78
C ALA A 6 5.20 8.68 4.20
N ASP A 7 3.94 8.63 4.62
CA ASP A 7 3.50 8.92 5.97
C ASP A 7 4.06 7.88 6.97
N ALA A 8 3.96 8.18 8.27
CA ALA A 8 4.41 7.28 9.32
C ALA A 8 3.50 6.04 9.47
N GLU A 9 2.24 6.17 9.02
CA GLU A 9 1.22 5.14 9.06
C GLU A 9 0.73 4.81 7.64
N GLY A 10 0.12 3.64 7.48
CA GLY A 10 -0.50 3.23 6.23
C GLY A 10 -1.81 2.49 6.47
N TYR A 11 -2.78 2.73 5.59
CA TYR A 11 -4.04 1.99 5.55
C TYR A 11 -3.89 0.74 4.68
N CYS A 12 -4.30 -0.40 5.21
CA CYS A 12 -4.08 -1.70 4.62
C CYS A 12 -5.36 -2.21 3.94
N LEU A 13 -5.25 -2.54 2.65
CA LEU A 13 -6.21 -3.35 1.91
C LEU A 13 -5.51 -4.66 1.57
N SER A 14 -5.89 -5.76 2.19
CA SER A 14 -5.11 -7.00 2.13
C SER A 14 -5.98 -8.24 2.20
N LEU A 15 -5.53 -9.34 1.59
CA LEU A 15 -6.07 -10.66 1.92
C LEU A 15 -5.52 -11.24 3.23
N ASN A 16 -4.53 -10.60 3.85
CA ASN A 16 -4.07 -10.95 5.20
C ASN A 16 -5.08 -10.40 6.24
N PRO A 17 -5.88 -11.26 6.91
CA PRO A 17 -6.89 -10.80 7.86
C PRO A 17 -6.31 -10.12 9.10
N GLU A 18 -5.02 -10.31 9.39
CA GLU A 18 -4.36 -9.66 10.53
C GLU A 18 -4.19 -8.15 10.34
N ILE A 19 -4.20 -7.66 9.10
CA ILE A 19 -4.00 -6.23 8.78
C ILE A 19 -5.12 -5.64 7.93
N ASP A 20 -5.97 -6.44 7.28
CA ASP A 20 -6.99 -5.92 6.38
C ASP A 20 -7.92 -4.91 7.07
N GLY A 21 -8.15 -3.78 6.40
CA GLY A 21 -8.98 -2.70 6.89
C GLY A 21 -8.37 -1.86 8.02
N GLN A 22 -7.11 -2.08 8.40
CA GLN A 22 -6.46 -1.38 9.51
C GLN A 22 -5.51 -0.26 9.05
N THR A 23 -5.41 0.79 9.87
CA THR A 23 -4.33 1.78 9.80
C THR A 23 -3.27 1.39 10.82
N LEU A 24 -2.04 1.14 10.36
CA LEU A 24 -0.93 0.67 11.19
C LEU A 24 0.32 1.52 10.95
N PRO A 25 1.30 1.51 11.88
CA PRO A 25 2.65 2.00 11.59
C PRO A 25 3.16 1.40 10.27
N LEU A 26 3.69 2.23 9.37
CA LEU A 26 4.02 1.80 8.01
C LEU A 26 5.03 0.65 7.98
N SER A 27 5.96 0.61 8.93
CA SER A 27 6.91 -0.51 9.06
C SER A 27 6.22 -1.83 9.37
N GLU A 28 5.21 -1.81 10.24
CA GLU A 28 4.43 -2.98 10.63
C GLU A 28 3.53 -3.45 9.48
N ALA A 29 2.81 -2.52 8.85
CA ALA A 29 1.99 -2.80 7.67
C ALA A 29 2.81 -3.47 6.55
N LEU A 30 4.01 -2.96 6.25
CA LEU A 30 4.89 -3.55 5.25
C LEU A 30 5.42 -4.92 5.66
N GLN A 31 5.78 -5.10 6.93
CA GLN A 31 6.27 -6.38 7.44
C GLN A 31 5.20 -7.48 7.34
N GLN A 32 3.94 -7.14 7.60
CA GLN A 32 2.80 -8.05 7.53
C GLN A 32 2.23 -8.24 6.12
N ALA A 33 2.48 -7.31 5.21
CA ALA A 33 2.11 -7.44 3.81
C ALA A 33 3.12 -8.29 3.02
N VAL A 34 4.41 -8.25 3.39
CA VAL A 34 5.48 -8.86 2.60
C VAL A 34 5.63 -10.35 2.89
N GLY A 35 5.65 -11.17 1.82
CA GLY A 35 6.15 -12.54 1.90
C GLY A 35 5.13 -13.59 2.33
N TYR A 36 3.87 -13.22 2.59
CA TYR A 36 2.78 -14.16 2.86
C TYR A 36 2.11 -14.70 1.58
N GLY A 37 2.54 -14.24 0.40
CA GLY A 37 1.96 -14.61 -0.90
C GLY A 37 0.56 -14.03 -1.15
N MET A 38 0.05 -13.24 -0.21
CA MET A 38 -1.27 -12.60 -0.27
C MET A 38 -1.18 -11.19 -0.88
N PRO A 39 -2.07 -10.85 -1.82
CA PRO A 39 -2.12 -9.51 -2.39
C PRO A 39 -2.44 -8.47 -1.33
N SER A 40 -1.68 -7.38 -1.33
CA SER A 40 -1.80 -6.31 -0.34
C SER A 40 -1.49 -4.95 -0.96
N ILE A 41 -2.34 -3.95 -0.69
CA ILE A 41 -2.12 -2.54 -1.00
C ILE A 41 -2.03 -1.77 0.33
N ILE A 42 -0.90 -1.07 0.55
CA ILE A 42 -0.72 -0.19 1.71
C ILE A 42 -0.70 1.26 1.22
N ILE A 43 -1.79 1.98 1.48
CA ILE A 43 -1.92 3.41 1.17
C ILE A 43 -1.18 4.18 2.26
N CYS A 44 -0.08 4.85 1.90
CA CYS A 44 0.87 5.41 2.86
C CYS A 44 1.29 6.84 2.49
N GLY A 45 0.36 7.59 1.90
CA GLY A 45 0.57 8.98 1.52
C GLY A 45 -0.45 9.42 0.47
N LYS A 46 -0.57 10.74 0.27
CA LYS A 46 -1.46 11.30 -0.75
C LYS A 46 -1.00 10.88 -2.15
N GLY A 47 -1.70 9.89 -2.72
CA GLY A 47 -1.35 9.33 -4.03
C GLY A 47 -0.10 8.45 -4.01
N LEU A 48 0.28 7.90 -2.85
CA LEU A 48 1.40 6.97 -2.69
C LEU A 48 0.90 5.68 -2.05
N ALA A 49 1.22 4.54 -2.65
CA ALA A 49 0.93 3.23 -2.08
C ALA A 49 2.05 2.22 -2.35
N TYR A 50 2.17 1.24 -1.47
CA TYR A 50 2.88 -0.02 -1.73
C TYR A 50 1.88 -1.06 -2.24
N PHE A 51 2.30 -1.90 -3.17
CA PHE A 51 1.50 -3.03 -3.66
C PHE A 51 2.36 -4.29 -3.76
N GLU A 52 1.91 -5.38 -3.15
CA GLU A 52 2.40 -6.74 -3.37
C GLU A 52 1.30 -7.53 -4.10
N SER A 53 1.64 -8.14 -5.23
CA SER A 53 0.71 -8.99 -5.97
C SER A 53 0.49 -10.32 -5.25
N GLU A 54 -0.56 -11.03 -5.64
CA GLU A 54 -0.68 -12.45 -5.30
C GLU A 54 0.52 -13.24 -5.85
N GLN A 55 0.93 -14.26 -5.11
CA GLN A 55 2.00 -15.16 -5.55
C GLN A 55 1.44 -16.25 -6.46
N GLU A 56 1.84 -16.23 -7.73
CA GLU A 56 1.54 -17.31 -8.69
C GLU A 56 2.74 -18.26 -8.85
N ALA A 57 3.88 -17.74 -9.33
CA ALA A 57 5.11 -18.51 -9.53
C ALA A 57 6.35 -17.67 -9.17
N GLY A 58 7.19 -18.19 -8.28
CA GLY A 58 8.34 -17.45 -7.74
C GLY A 58 7.92 -16.36 -6.74
N PRO A 59 8.79 -15.39 -6.45
CA PRO A 59 8.45 -14.28 -5.55
C PRO A 59 7.35 -13.38 -6.14
N PRO A 60 6.38 -12.90 -5.34
CA PRO A 60 5.37 -11.96 -5.80
C PRO A 60 5.98 -10.64 -6.27
N LYS A 61 5.34 -10.00 -7.26
CA LYS A 61 5.79 -8.70 -7.77
C LYS A 61 5.43 -7.61 -6.77
N ARG A 62 6.33 -6.63 -6.64
CA ARG A 62 6.19 -5.51 -5.71
C ARG A 62 6.34 -4.19 -6.43
N PHE A 63 5.47 -3.24 -6.09
CA PHE A 63 5.42 -1.94 -6.74
C PHE A 63 5.29 -0.82 -5.71
N VAL A 64 5.90 0.31 -6.03
CA VAL A 64 5.56 1.59 -5.41
C VAL A 64 4.66 2.32 -6.40
N LEU A 65 3.39 2.46 -6.05
CA LEU A 65 2.41 3.18 -6.85
C LEU A 65 2.49 4.66 -6.50
N LYS A 66 2.63 5.51 -7.52
CA LYS A 66 2.61 6.96 -7.39
C LYS A 66 1.61 7.54 -8.36
N ARG A 67 0.83 8.49 -7.89
CA ARG A 67 -0.07 9.26 -8.74
C ARG A 67 0.70 10.43 -9.35
N ASP A 68 0.77 10.47 -10.69
CA ASP A 68 1.54 11.51 -11.40
C ASP A 68 0.99 12.94 -11.21
N GLN A 69 -0.29 13.11 -10.86
CA GLN A 69 -0.90 14.39 -10.46
C GLN A 69 -2.10 14.16 -9.54
N PRO A 70 -2.37 15.01 -8.52
CA PRO A 70 -3.65 14.96 -7.83
C PRO A 70 -4.75 15.29 -8.83
N SER A 71 -5.76 14.42 -8.99
CA SER A 71 -6.96 14.80 -9.73
C SER A 71 -7.48 16.09 -9.13
N ARG A 72 -7.60 17.12 -9.97
CA ARG A 72 -8.62 18.15 -9.81
C ARG A 72 -9.95 17.39 -9.78
N LEU A 73 -10.42 17.00 -8.60
CA LEU A 73 -11.85 16.95 -8.40
C LEU A 73 -12.26 18.41 -8.55
N LYS A 74 -12.84 18.74 -9.70
CA LYS A 74 -13.62 19.98 -9.77
C LYS A 74 -14.73 19.75 -8.76
N GLU A 75 -14.67 20.44 -7.64
CA GLU A 75 -15.85 20.65 -6.83
C GLU A 75 -16.76 21.52 -7.70
N ASP A 76 -17.58 20.87 -8.52
CA ASP A 76 -18.67 21.51 -9.22
C ASP A 76 -19.72 21.86 -8.16
N LEU A 77 -19.53 23.04 -7.55
CA LEU A 77 -20.49 23.78 -6.72
C LEU A 77 -21.40 24.62 -7.63
#